data_AF-W4L5Z2-F1
#
_entry.id   AF-W4L5Z2-F1
#
_cell.length_a   1.000
_cell.length_b   1.000
_cell.length_c   1.000
_cell.angle_alpha   90.00
_cell.angle_beta   90.00
_cell.angle_gamma   90.00
#
_symmetry.space_group_name_H-M   'P 1'
#
loop_
_entity.id
_entity.type
_entity.pdbx_description
1 polymer ?
#
loop_
_entity_poly.entity_id
_entity_poly.type
_entity_poly.pdbx_seq_one_letter_code
_entity_poly.pdbx_strand_id
1 'polypeptide(L)'
;MKEFDKYDDIIELMNHAVDDGFTPGAMSHDHLEMLADALGGIPCWGVLAGSPSAEAGLRYGDIVLEINGKSTPDYQAYFAARSLDKEKCVFKIWRDGQEVSGVMPLRS
;
A
#
# COMPACT_ATOMS: atom_id res chain seq x y z
N MET A 1 30.89 -9.20 2.42
CA MET A 1 29.50 -9.62 2.19
C MET A 1 28.66 -8.63 2.97
N LYS A 2 28.10 -7.61 2.30
CA LYS A 2 27.31 -6.58 2.99
C LYS A 2 26.03 -7.26 3.48
N GLU A 3 25.69 -7.08 4.75
CA GLU A 3 24.33 -7.31 5.21
C GLU A 3 23.45 -6.36 4.40
N PHE A 4 22.65 -6.98 3.55
CA PHE A 4 21.62 -6.37 2.75
C PHE A 4 20.48 -6.02 3.71
N ASP A 5 20.28 -4.73 3.97
CA ASP A 5 19.15 -4.28 4.79
C ASP A 5 17.91 -4.50 3.94
N LYS A 6 17.17 -5.56 4.28
CA LYS A 6 16.13 -6.21 3.46
C LYS A 6 15.12 -5.23 2.85
N TYR A 7 14.97 -4.05 3.45
CA TYR A 7 14.12 -2.94 3.03
C TYR A 7 14.68 -2.16 1.83
N ASP A 8 15.92 -1.66 1.91
CA ASP A 8 16.52 -0.80 0.88
C ASP A 8 16.75 -1.59 -0.42
N ASP A 9 17.11 -2.87 -0.30
CA ASP A 9 17.41 -3.71 -1.47
C ASP A 9 16.17 -4.09 -2.27
N ILE A 10 15.03 -4.27 -1.60
CA ILE A 10 13.75 -4.53 -2.28
C ILE A 10 13.26 -3.27 -2.97
N ILE A 11 13.43 -2.10 -2.35
CA ILE A 11 13.09 -0.81 -2.95
C ILE A 11 13.99 -0.52 -4.16
N GLU A 12 15.31 -0.74 -4.05
CA GLU A 12 16.24 -0.59 -5.18
C GLU A 12 15.91 -1.57 -6.32
N LEU A 13 15.62 -2.83 -6.00
CA LEU A 13 15.22 -3.84 -7.00
C LEU A 13 13.92 -3.46 -7.71
N MET A 14 12.95 -2.92 -6.96
CA MET A 14 11.67 -2.44 -7.50
C MET A 14 11.87 -1.23 -8.41
N ASN A 15 12.68 -0.26 -7.99
CA ASN A 15 12.99 0.93 -8.80
C ASN A 15 13.66 0.51 -10.13
N HIS A 16 14.62 -0.42 -10.08
CA HIS A 16 15.22 -0.97 -11.29
C HIS A 16 14.21 -1.69 -12.21
N ALA A 17 13.29 -2.49 -11.65
CA ALA A 17 12.26 -3.16 -12.45
C ALA A 17 11.29 -2.16 -13.12
N VAL A 18 10.94 -1.07 -12.42
CA VAL A 18 10.12 0.01 -12.98
C VAL A 18 10.88 0.76 -14.09
N ASP A 19 12.17 1.07 -13.88
CA ASP A 19 13.03 1.69 -14.89
C ASP A 19 13.18 0.82 -16.15
N ASP A 20 13.17 -0.51 -15.98
CA ASP A 20 13.21 -1.49 -17.07
C ASP A 20 11.85 -1.68 -17.78
N GLY A 21 10.79 -0.99 -17.32
CA GLY A 21 9.46 -1.01 -17.94
C GLY A 21 8.54 -2.13 -17.45
N PHE A 22 8.89 -2.84 -16.37
CA PHE A 22 7.97 -3.77 -15.72
C PHE A 22 6.94 -3.01 -14.89
N THR A 23 5.67 -3.14 -15.23
CA THR A 23 4.59 -2.50 -14.46
C THR A 23 4.18 -3.36 -13.27
N PRO A 24 3.95 -2.77 -12.09
CA PRO A 24 3.32 -3.42 -10.94
C PRO A 24 2.02 -4.19 -11.24
N GLY A 25 1.27 -3.81 -12.28
CA GLY A 25 0.09 -4.55 -12.74
C GLY A 25 0.35 -5.97 -13.24
N ALA A 26 1.62 -6.34 -13.47
CA ALA A 26 2.05 -7.70 -13.81
C ALA A 26 2.75 -8.43 -12.63
N MET A 27 2.83 -7.80 -11.45
CA MET A 27 3.37 -8.47 -10.26
C MET A 27 2.49 -9.65 -9.89
N SER A 28 3.12 -10.80 -9.66
CA SER A 28 2.44 -11.94 -9.06
C SER A 28 1.99 -11.59 -7.64
N HIS A 29 0.98 -12.34 -7.16
CA HIS A 29 0.49 -12.24 -5.78
C HIS A 29 1.65 -12.27 -4.77
N ASP A 30 2.58 -13.21 -4.96
CA ASP A 30 3.75 -13.43 -4.11
C ASP A 30 4.67 -12.20 -4.04
N HIS A 31 4.91 -11.49 -5.16
CA HIS A 31 5.75 -10.30 -5.16
C HIS A 31 5.11 -9.13 -4.42
N LEU A 32 3.78 -9.00 -4.51
CA LEU A 32 3.07 -7.95 -3.78
C LEU A 32 3.05 -8.24 -2.27
N GLU A 33 2.94 -9.50 -1.85
CA GLU A 33 3.13 -9.89 -0.45
C GLU A 33 4.53 -9.54 0.04
N MET A 34 5.57 -9.94 -0.70
CA MET A 34 6.95 -9.64 -0.34
C MET A 34 7.20 -8.14 -0.17
N LEU A 35 6.64 -7.33 -1.07
CA LEU A 35 6.76 -5.88 -1.00
C LEU A 35 6.00 -5.29 0.18
N ALA A 36 4.80 -5.78 0.47
CA ALA A 36 4.03 -5.32 1.62
C ALA A 36 4.72 -5.65 2.95
N ASP A 37 5.26 -6.86 3.09
CA ASP A 37 6.11 -7.26 4.23
C ASP A 37 7.34 -6.35 4.34
N ALA A 38 8.00 -6.08 3.20
CA ALA A 38 9.16 -5.21 3.14
C ALA A 38 8.83 -3.72 3.33
N LEU A 39 7.59 -3.29 3.23
CA LEU A 39 7.20 -1.90 3.49
C LEU A 39 6.48 -1.75 4.84
N GLY A 40 6.25 -2.85 5.56
CA GLY A 40 5.46 -2.84 6.80
C GLY A 40 4.03 -2.34 6.57
N GLY A 41 3.42 -2.76 5.45
CA GLY A 41 2.10 -2.30 5.03
C GLY A 41 1.17 -3.45 4.65
N ILE A 42 -0.05 -3.11 4.24
CA ILE A 42 -1.06 -4.09 3.81
C ILE A 42 -1.22 -4.02 2.29
N PRO A 43 -1.09 -5.14 1.56
CA PRO A 43 -1.29 -5.16 0.13
C PRO A 43 -2.77 -4.98 -0.23
N CYS A 44 -3.05 -4.13 -1.22
CA CYS A 44 -4.37 -3.96 -1.81
C CYS A 44 -4.59 -4.99 -2.92
N TRP A 45 -5.34 -6.04 -2.60
CA TRP A 45 -5.65 -7.14 -3.52
C TRP A 45 -6.74 -6.86 -4.54
N GLY A 46 -7.40 -5.71 -4.43
CA GLY A 46 -8.49 -5.36 -5.30
C GLY A 46 -9.38 -4.30 -4.69
N VAL A 47 -10.05 -3.56 -5.56
CA VAL A 47 -10.95 -2.49 -5.18
C VAL A 47 -12.28 -2.71 -5.90
N LEU A 48 -13.36 -2.77 -5.12
CA LEU A 48 -14.70 -2.94 -5.66
C LEU A 48 -15.11 -1.66 -6.41
N ALA A 49 -15.59 -1.81 -7.65
CA ALA A 49 -16.10 -0.69 -8.44
C ALA A 49 -17.23 0.04 -7.70
N GLY A 50 -17.19 1.38 -7.68
CA GLY A 50 -18.17 2.21 -6.97
C GLY A 50 -18.03 2.22 -5.45
N SER A 51 -17.01 1.56 -4.88
CA SER A 51 -16.69 1.66 -3.44
C SER A 51 -16.02 3.00 -3.11
N PRO A 52 -16.02 3.43 -1.83
CA PRO A 52 -15.25 4.61 -1.43
C PRO A 52 -13.76 4.51 -1.75
N SER A 53 -13.19 3.30 -1.70
CA SER A 53 -11.80 3.05 -2.09
C SER A 53 -11.57 3.33 -3.58
N ALA A 54 -12.53 2.99 -4.44
CA ALA A 54 -12.48 3.32 -5.87
C ALA A 54 -12.63 4.83 -6.11
N GLU A 55 -13.56 5.49 -5.41
CA GLU A 55 -13.73 6.96 -5.47
C GLU A 55 -12.44 7.69 -5.04
N ALA A 56 -11.72 7.13 -4.07
CA ALA A 56 -10.44 7.66 -3.59
C ALA A 56 -9.23 7.27 -4.46
N GLY A 57 -9.45 6.49 -5.53
CA GLY A 57 -8.42 6.11 -6.49
C GLY A 57 -7.47 5.01 -6.02
N LEU A 58 -7.84 4.23 -4.99
CA LEU A 58 -7.12 3.01 -4.64
C LEU A 58 -7.29 1.96 -5.76
N ARG A 59 -6.29 1.11 -5.94
CA ARG A 59 -6.25 0.07 -6.96
C ARG A 59 -5.41 -1.13 -6.53
N TYR A 60 -5.53 -2.22 -7.27
CA TYR A 60 -4.66 -3.37 -7.12
C TYR A 60 -3.18 -2.96 -7.20
N GLY A 61 -2.35 -3.51 -6.31
CA GLY A 61 -0.92 -3.23 -6.26
C GLY A 61 -0.52 -2.07 -5.35
N ASP A 62 -1.49 -1.32 -4.81
CA ASP A 62 -1.20 -0.37 -3.74
C ASP A 62 -0.81 -1.11 -2.46
N ILE A 63 0.05 -0.51 -1.65
CA ILE A 63 0.36 -0.98 -0.29
C ILE A 63 -0.02 0.11 0.70
N VAL A 64 -0.92 -0.19 1.63
CA VAL A 64 -1.37 0.75 2.65
C VAL A 64 -0.34 0.80 3.77
N LEU A 65 0.30 1.95 3.93
CA LEU A 65 1.35 2.19 4.93
C LEU A 65 0.79 2.80 6.21
N GLU A 66 -0.14 3.75 6.06
CA GLU A 66 -0.76 4.43 7.18
C GLU A 66 -2.25 4.69 6.94
N ILE A 67 -3.02 4.63 8.03
CA ILE A 67 -4.39 5.11 8.10
C ILE A 67 -4.52 6.10 9.26
N ASN A 68 -5.13 7.25 9.01
CA ASN A 68 -5.37 8.31 10.00
C ASN A 68 -4.10 8.66 10.80
N GLY A 69 -2.93 8.68 10.13
CA GLY A 69 -1.62 8.96 10.73
C GLY A 69 -1.08 7.85 11.63
N LYS A 70 -1.59 6.62 11.51
CA LYS A 70 -1.11 5.42 12.21
C LYS A 70 -0.62 4.39 11.22
N SER A 71 0.57 3.85 11.47
CA SER A 71 1.14 2.76 10.67
C SER A 71 0.23 1.53 10.67
N THR A 72 0.15 0.84 9.53
CA THR A 72 -0.69 -0.35 9.32
C THR A 72 0.14 -1.56 8.90
N PRO A 73 0.95 -2.16 9.80
CA PRO A 73 1.74 -3.35 9.50
C PRO A 73 0.89 -4.62 9.37
N ASP A 74 -0.35 -4.59 9.88
CA ASP A 74 -1.28 -5.70 9.83
C ASP A 74 -2.73 -5.20 9.84
N TYR A 75 -3.67 -6.10 9.53
CA TYR A 75 -5.09 -5.79 9.49
C TYR A 75 -5.65 -5.32 10.84
N GLN A 76 -5.09 -5.78 11.96
CA GLN A 76 -5.55 -5.36 13.30
C GLN A 76 -5.24 -3.88 13.53
N ALA A 77 -4.02 -3.45 13.22
CA ALA A 77 -3.61 -2.05 13.25
C ALA A 77 -4.43 -1.19 12.29
N TYR A 78 -4.69 -1.70 11.08
CA TYR A 78 -5.57 -1.04 10.11
C TYR A 78 -6.98 -0.79 10.68
N PHE A 79 -7.64 -1.81 11.24
CA PHE A 79 -8.98 -1.64 11.79
C PHE A 79 -9.00 -0.67 12.98
N ALA A 80 -7.98 -0.74 13.85
CA ALA A 80 -7.84 0.19 14.97
C ALA A 80 -7.68 1.64 14.48
N ALA A 81 -6.79 1.87 13.52
CA ALA A 81 -6.53 3.18 12.93
C ALA A 81 -7.75 3.74 12.16
N ARG A 82 -8.41 2.91 11.35
CA ARG A 82 -9.61 3.26 10.60
C ARG A 82 -10.77 3.63 11.52
N SER A 83 -10.83 3.06 12.73
CA SER A 83 -11.89 3.36 13.71
C SER A 83 -11.75 4.71 14.41
N LEU A 84 -10.63 5.42 14.21
CA LEU A 84 -10.38 6.74 14.81
C LEU A 84 -11.27 7.84 14.22
N ASP A 85 -11.71 7.68 12.98
CA ASP A 85 -12.60 8.61 12.29
C ASP A 85 -13.70 7.80 11.60
N LYS A 86 -14.95 8.19 11.80
CA LYS A 86 -16.13 7.48 11.27
C LYS A 86 -16.64 8.06 9.95
N GLU A 87 -16.21 9.27 9.61
CA GLU A 87 -16.68 10.02 8.44
C GLU A 87 -15.71 9.92 7.26
N LYS A 88 -14.42 9.76 7.56
CA LYS A 88 -13.37 9.65 6.54
C LYS A 88 -12.19 8.83 7.02
N CYS A 89 -11.37 8.45 6.06
CA CYS A 89 -10.15 7.69 6.25
C CYS A 89 -9.06 8.41 5.44
N VAL A 90 -8.11 9.04 6.13
CA VAL A 90 -6.92 9.58 5.49
C VAL A 90 -5.93 8.44 5.38
N PHE A 91 -5.44 8.15 4.17
CA PHE A 91 -4.50 7.07 3.96
C PHE A 91 -3.19 7.59 3.36
N LYS A 92 -2.13 6.85 3.64
CA LYS A 92 -0.87 6.90 2.89
C LYS A 92 -0.63 5.51 2.31
N ILE A 93 -0.40 5.45 1.01
CA ILE A 93 -0.04 4.23 0.30
C ILE A 93 1.32 4.37 -0.36
N TRP A 94 1.94 3.23 -0.64
CA TRP A 94 2.99 3.11 -1.64
C TRP A 94 2.38 2.66 -2.98
N ARG A 95 2.80 3.31 -4.06
CA ARG A 95 2.39 3.00 -5.44
C ARG A 95 3.51 3.35 -6.39
N ASP A 96 3.92 2.39 -7.21
CA ASP A 96 4.88 2.58 -8.30
C ASP A 96 6.16 3.34 -7.86
N GLY A 97 6.71 3.00 -6.70
CA GLY A 97 7.92 3.64 -6.15
C GLY A 97 7.68 4.91 -5.32
N GLN A 98 6.43 5.38 -5.18
CA GLN A 98 6.13 6.66 -4.54
C GLN A 98 5.10 6.52 -3.42
N GLU A 99 5.27 7.33 -2.37
CA GLU A 99 4.24 7.53 -1.36
C GLU A 99 3.15 8.47 -1.89
N VAL A 100 1.90 8.00 -1.89
CA VAL A 100 0.73 8.79 -2.28
C VAL A 100 -0.22 8.85 -1.11
N SER A 101 -0.67 10.06 -0.77
CA SER A 101 -1.68 10.27 0.26
C SER A 101 -3.02 10.63 -0.36
N GLY A 102 -4.11 10.21 0.28
CA GLY A 102 -5.46 10.49 -0.17
C GLY A 102 -6.46 10.46 0.97
N VAL A 103 -7.69 10.85 0.66
CA VAL A 103 -8.80 10.84 1.60
C VAL A 103 -9.93 10.02 1.00
N MET A 104 -10.36 9.01 1.74
CA MET A 104 -11.49 8.16 1.40
C MET A 104 -12.66 8.52 2.32
N PRO A 105 -13.84 8.91 1.79
CA PRO A 105 -15.02 9.09 2.63
C PRO A 105 -15.47 7.75 3.21
N LEU A 106 -15.84 7.73 4.48
CA LEU A 106 -16.49 6.58 5.11
C LEU A 106 -17.99 6.88 5.17
N ARG A 107 -18.78 6.16 4.40
CA ARG A 107 -20.24 6.21 4.47
C ARG A 107 -20.71 4.96 5.21
N SER A 108 -21.52 5.16 6.25
CA SER A 108 -22.18 4.11 7.04
C SER A 108 -23.34 3.48 6.28
#